data_AF-A0A6J1LEH7-F1
#
_entry.id   AF-A0A6J1LEH7-F1
#
_cell.length_a   1.000
_cell.length_b   1.000
_cell.length_c   1.000
_cell.angle_alpha   90.00
_cell.angle_beta   90.00
_cell.angle_gamma   90.00
#
_symmetry.space_group_name_H-M   'P 1'
#
loop_
_entity.id
_entity.type
_entity.pdbx_description
1 polymer ?
#
loop_
_entity_poly.entity_id
_entity_poly.type
_entity_poly.pdbx_seq_one_letter_code
_entity_poly.pdbx_strand_id
1 'polypeptide(L)'
;MSGTTQKYRNFVAEPMGEKSVTELAGIGETLGGRLIEAGFDKAYTVLGQYLVLKKDKELFKDWMKDVCHASSNQASDCYNCLNDWCEEFM
;
A
#
# COMPACT_ATOMS: atom_id res chain seq x y z
N MET A 1 7.85 -19.87 -1.30
CA MET A 1 7.78 -18.45 -1.73
C MET A 1 6.76 -18.37 -2.86
N SER A 2 5.54 -17.92 -2.55
CA SER A 2 4.56 -17.54 -3.55
C SER A 2 5.11 -16.32 -4.29
N GLY A 3 5.30 -16.41 -5.62
CA GLY A 3 5.89 -15.33 -6.40
C GLY A 3 5.12 -14.03 -6.20
N THR A 4 5.82 -12.95 -5.87
CA THR A 4 5.24 -11.62 -5.80
C THR A 4 4.58 -11.25 -7.13
N THR A 5 3.57 -10.39 -7.13
CA THR A 5 2.91 -9.97 -8.37
C THR A 5 3.85 -9.09 -9.21
N GLN A 6 3.60 -8.96 -10.52
CA GLN A 6 4.38 -8.02 -11.34
C GLN A 6 4.25 -6.58 -10.82
N LYS A 7 3.05 -6.23 -10.35
CA LYS A 7 2.75 -4.93 -9.75
C LYS A 7 3.63 -4.64 -8.53
N TYR A 8 3.77 -5.62 -7.64
CA TYR A 8 4.68 -5.56 -6.51
C TYR A 8 6.12 -5.27 -6.96
N ARG A 9 6.64 -6.10 -7.87
CA ARG A 9 8.01 -5.98 -8.38
C ARG A 9 8.28 -4.60 -8.99
N ASN A 10 7.34 -4.09 -9.78
CA ASN A 10 7.46 -2.77 -10.39
C ASN A 10 7.46 -1.65 -9.35
N PHE A 11 6.72 -1.81 -8.25
CA PHE A 11 6.65 -0.80 -7.21
C PHE A 11 7.95 -0.74 -6.40
N VAL A 12 8.47 -1.89 -5.96
CA VAL A 12 9.67 -1.98 -5.10
C VAL A 12 10.99 -1.82 -5.87
N ALA A 13 10.97 -1.79 -7.21
CA ALA A 13 12.19 -1.68 -8.02
C ALA A 13 12.74 -0.24 -8.14
N GLU A 14 11.97 0.78 -7.76
CA GLU A 14 12.35 2.18 -7.91
C GLU A 14 11.69 3.08 -6.85
N PRO A 15 12.22 4.30 -6.60
CA PRO A 15 11.57 5.27 -5.72
C PRO A 15 10.13 5.57 -6.18
N MET A 16 9.18 5.63 -5.25
CA MET A 16 7.76 5.71 -5.62
C MET A 16 7.32 7.04 -6.27
N GLY A 17 8.04 8.15 -6.04
CA GLY A 17 7.72 9.46 -6.62
C GLY A 17 6.22 9.82 -6.50
N GLU A 18 5.61 10.20 -7.63
CA GLU A 18 4.20 10.59 -7.73
C GLU A 18 3.27 9.44 -8.20
N LYS A 19 3.70 8.18 -8.02
CA LYS A 19 2.91 6.99 -8.39
C LYS A 19 1.50 7.04 -7.78
N SER A 20 0.52 6.60 -8.56
CA SER A 20 -0.86 6.50 -8.12
C SER A 20 -1.00 5.51 -6.97
N VAL A 21 -1.97 5.71 -6.08
CA VAL A 21 -2.31 4.72 -5.04
C VAL A 21 -2.67 3.36 -5.63
N THR A 22 -3.22 3.34 -6.85
CA THR A 22 -3.54 2.12 -7.59
C THR A 22 -2.30 1.38 -8.10
N GLU A 23 -1.08 1.86 -7.89
CA GLU A 23 0.16 1.14 -8.21
C GLU A 23 0.68 0.28 -7.05
N LEU A 24 0.16 0.48 -5.83
CA LEU A 24 0.48 -0.36 -4.69
C LEU A 24 -0.06 -1.78 -4.87
N ALA A 25 0.75 -2.78 -4.49
CA ALA A 25 0.28 -4.16 -4.46
C ALA A 25 -0.94 -4.30 -3.52
N GLY A 26 -1.88 -5.18 -3.86
CA GLY A 26 -3.14 -5.32 -3.11
C GLY A 26 -4.21 -4.25 -3.42
N ILE A 27 -3.87 -3.13 -4.08
CA ILE A 27 -4.80 -2.01 -4.35
C ILE A 27 -5.28 -2.00 -5.80
N GLY A 28 -6.42 -2.64 -6.10
CA GLY A 28 -7.08 -2.53 -7.40
C GLY A 28 -7.91 -1.24 -7.55
N GLU A 29 -8.51 -1.03 -8.72
CA GLU A 29 -9.34 0.16 -9.03
C GLU A 29 -10.42 0.46 -7.99
N THR A 30 -11.13 -0.55 -7.49
CA THR A 30 -12.19 -0.37 -6.49
C THR A 30 -11.66 0.13 -5.15
N LEU A 31 -10.53 -0.41 -4.67
CA LEU A 31 -9.91 0.04 -3.42
C LEU A 31 -9.24 1.40 -3.61
N GLY A 32 -8.58 1.59 -4.76
CA GLY A 32 -7.95 2.85 -5.13
C GLY A 32 -8.96 3.99 -5.21
N GLY A 33 -10.13 3.78 -5.81
CA GLY A 33 -11.20 4.78 -5.85
C GLY A 33 -11.63 5.24 -4.46
N ARG A 34 -11.82 4.32 -3.52
CA ARG A 34 -12.16 4.64 -2.12
C ARG A 34 -11.03 5.37 -1.39
N LEU A 35 -9.78 4.96 -1.63
CA LEU A 35 -8.61 5.64 -1.08
C LEU A 35 -8.52 7.08 -1.61
N ILE A 36 -8.72 7.28 -2.92
CA ILE A 36 -8.76 8.61 -3.55
C ILE A 36 -9.88 9.47 -2.93
N GLU A 37 -11.09 8.93 -2.77
CA GLU A 37 -12.20 9.63 -2.12
C GLU A 37 -11.89 10.01 -0.66
N ALA A 38 -11.10 9.18 0.04
CA ALA A 38 -10.61 9.43 1.39
C ALA A 38 -9.36 10.36 1.44
N GLY A 39 -8.88 10.88 0.31
CA GLY A 39 -7.74 11.79 0.23
C GLY A 39 -6.37 11.13 0.06
N PHE A 40 -6.34 9.83 -0.27
CA PHE A 40 -5.13 9.04 -0.49
C PHE A 40 -4.94 8.71 -1.98
N ASP A 41 -4.77 9.73 -2.83
CA ASP A 41 -4.68 9.57 -4.28
C ASP A 41 -3.29 9.09 -4.76
N LYS A 42 -2.24 9.40 -4.00
CA LYS A 42 -0.86 9.01 -4.29
C LYS A 42 -0.31 7.95 -3.36
N ALA A 43 0.60 7.11 -3.84
CA ALA A 43 1.21 6.06 -3.03
C ALA A 43 1.92 6.61 -1.77
N TYR A 44 2.54 7.79 -1.85
CA TYR A 44 3.21 8.41 -0.70
C TYR A 44 2.25 8.84 0.40
N THR A 45 0.97 9.11 0.10
CA THR A 45 -0.02 9.47 1.14
C THR A 45 -0.34 8.24 2.01
N VAL A 46 -0.46 7.07 1.38
CA VAL A 46 -0.62 5.78 2.06
C VAL A 46 0.65 5.40 2.82
N LEU A 47 1.83 5.64 2.24
CA LEU A 47 3.10 5.51 2.96
C LEU A 47 3.12 6.38 4.22
N GLY A 48 2.69 7.65 4.13
CA GLY A 48 2.60 8.55 5.26
C GLY A 48 1.76 7.96 6.40
N GLN A 49 0.60 7.40 6.07
CA GLN A 49 -0.26 6.73 7.05
C GLN A 49 0.39 5.47 7.63
N TYR A 50 1.04 4.65 6.81
CA TYR A 50 1.83 3.50 7.26
C TYR A 50 2.91 3.90 8.29
N LEU A 51 3.58 5.04 8.08
CA LEU A 51 4.58 5.57 9.00
C LEU A 51 3.97 6.15 10.29
N VAL A 52 2.82 6.80 10.21
CA VAL A 52 2.06 7.26 11.40
C VAL A 52 1.70 6.08 12.30
N LEU A 53 1.34 4.95 11.70
CA LEU A 53 1.07 3.69 12.39
C LEU A 53 2.34 2.94 12.81
N LYS A 54 3.51 3.58 12.72
CA LYS A 54 4.82 3.05 13.13
C LYS A 54 5.17 1.71 12.49
N LYS A 55 4.75 1.51 11.23
CA LYS A 55 4.94 0.25 10.51
C LYS A 55 4.28 -0.95 11.21
N ASP A 56 3.28 -0.72 12.07
CA ASP A 56 2.55 -1.81 12.73
C ASP A 56 1.60 -2.48 11.73
N LYS A 57 1.80 -3.78 11.52
CA LYS A 57 1.07 -4.55 10.51
C LYS A 57 -0.42 -4.68 10.81
N GLU A 58 -0.79 -4.90 12.06
CA GLU A 58 -2.20 -5.12 12.40
C GLU A 58 -2.96 -3.81 12.40
N LEU A 59 -2.38 -2.73 12.95
CA LEU A 59 -2.97 -1.39 12.87
C LEU A 59 -3.14 -0.93 11.42
N PHE A 60 -2.16 -1.20 10.55
CA PHE A 60 -2.28 -0.87 9.13
C PHE A 60 -3.39 -1.65 8.44
N LYS A 61 -3.52 -2.95 8.73
CA LYS A 61 -4.58 -3.79 8.16
C LYS A 61 -5.97 -3.35 8.63
N ASP A 62 -6.11 -3.00 9.90
CA ASP A 62 -7.35 -2.47 10.45
C ASP A 62 -7.71 -1.13 9.80
N TRP A 63 -6.74 -0.21 9.68
CA TRP A 63 -6.94 1.05 8.97
C TRP A 63 -7.36 0.84 7.50
N MET A 64 -6.70 -0.07 6.77
CA MET A 64 -7.03 -0.40 5.38
C MET A 64 -8.46 -0.94 5.24
N LYS A 65 -8.91 -1.74 6.21
CA LYS A 65 -10.28 -2.25 6.26
C LYS A 65 -11.29 -1.13 6.51
N ASP A 66 -10.96 -0.19 7.39
CA ASP A 66 -11.87 0.91 7.74
C ASP A 66 -11.97 1.95 6.62
N VAL A 67 -10.85 2.32 6.00
CA VAL A 67 -10.80 3.39 5.00
C VAL A 67 -11.29 2.97 3.61
N CYS A 68 -11.03 1.71 3.20
CA CYS A 68 -11.35 1.26 1.84
C CYS A 68 -11.98 -0.14 1.76
N HIS A 69 -12.26 -0.78 2.90
CA HIS A 69 -12.82 -2.13 2.99
C HIS A 69 -11.96 -3.20 2.31
N ALA A 70 -10.63 -3.06 2.42
CA ALA A 70 -9.70 -4.09 1.98
C ALA A 70 -9.90 -5.39 2.77
N SER A 71 -9.77 -6.52 2.09
CA SER A 71 -9.62 -7.82 2.74
C SER A 71 -8.26 -7.94 3.43
N SER A 72 -8.13 -8.91 4.35
CA SER A 72 -6.86 -9.19 5.04
C SER A 72 -5.71 -9.48 4.06
N ASN A 73 -5.99 -10.16 2.95
CA ASN A 73 -4.97 -10.47 1.94
C ASN A 73 -4.53 -9.20 1.19
N GLN A 74 -5.47 -8.37 0.73
CA GLN A 74 -5.17 -7.12 0.03
C GLN A 74 -4.38 -6.15 0.93
N ALA A 75 -4.79 -6.02 2.19
CA ALA A 75 -4.09 -5.20 3.16
C ALA A 75 -2.68 -5.73 3.47
N SER A 76 -2.52 -7.06 3.55
CA SER A 76 -1.20 -7.68 3.76
C SER A 76 -0.27 -7.49 2.55
N ASP A 77 -0.79 -7.61 1.34
CA ASP A 77 -0.03 -7.37 0.11
C ASP A 77 0.44 -5.91 0.02
N CYS A 78 -0.44 -4.96 0.35
CA CYS A 78 -0.11 -3.53 0.39
C CYS A 78 0.94 -3.24 1.48
N TYR A 79 0.75 -3.78 2.69
CA TYR A 79 1.70 -3.65 3.79
C TYR A 79 3.09 -4.16 3.41
N ASN A 80 3.19 -5.39 2.89
CA ASN A 80 4.48 -5.98 2.53
C ASN A 80 5.16 -5.16 1.42
N CYS A 81 4.38 -4.65 0.45
CA CYS A 81 4.89 -3.81 -0.62
C CYS A 81 5.51 -2.50 -0.11
N LEU A 82 4.86 -1.86 0.88
CA LEU A 82 5.38 -0.64 1.51
C LEU A 82 6.59 -0.95 2.41
N ASN A 83 6.56 -2.08 3.12
CA ASN A 83 7.64 -2.51 4.00
C ASN A 83 8.92 -2.75 3.21
N ASP A 84 8.86 -3.58 2.16
CA ASP A 84 10.03 -3.88 1.33
C ASP A 84 10.52 -2.64 0.59
N TRP A 85 9.62 -1.77 0.11
CA TRP A 85 10.05 -0.48 -0.46
C TRP A 85 10.79 0.39 0.56
N CYS A 86 10.34 0.42 1.82
CA CYS A 86 11.05 1.16 2.87
C CYS A 86 12.42 0.54 3.18
N GLU A 87 12.55 -0.79 3.20
CA GLU A 87 13.84 -1.45 3.44
C GLU A 87 14.88 -1.09 2.38
N GLU A 88 14.47 -0.84 1.14
CA GLU A 88 15.37 -0.49 0.03
C GLU A 88 15.67 1.01 -0.08
N PHE A 89 14.70 1.88 0.22
CA PHE A 89 14.78 3.32 -0.12
C PHE A 89 14.67 4.30 1.06
N MET A 90 14.53 3.84 2.31
CA MET A 90 14.36 4.69 3.49
C MET A 90 15.25 4.28 4.67
#